data_AF-A0A660RBR1-F1
#
_entry.id   AF-A0A660RBR1-F1
#
_cell.length_a   1.000
_cell.length_b   1.000
_cell.length_c   1.000
_cell.angle_alpha   90.00
_cell.angle_beta   90.00
_cell.angle_gamma   90.00
#
_symmetry.space_group_name_H-M   'P 1'
#
loop_
_entity.id
_entity.type
_entity.pdbx_description
1 polymer ?
#
loop_
_entity_poly.entity_id
_entity_poly.type
_entity_poly.pdbx_seq_one_letter_code
_entity_poly.pdbx_strand_id
1 'polypeptide(L)' 'KGFVKTKLLNPGERERITVSVDIASLAYFDEKTNKWVLEEGTYEIRVGASSRDIRLSGFIDVRN' A
#
# COMPACT_ATOMS: atom_id res chain seq x y z
N LYS A 1 0.20 2.84 -0.53
CA LYS A 1 -1.00 3.54 -1.05
C LYS A 1 -1.39 2.94 -2.38
N GLY A 2 -2.67 2.95 -2.75
CA GLY A 2 -3.13 2.49 -4.06
C GLY A 2 -4.55 1.90 -3.98
N PHE A 3 -5.26 1.88 -5.10
CA PHE A 3 -6.54 1.17 -5.23
C PHE A 3 -6.69 0.66 -6.65
N VAL A 4 -7.39 -0.47 -6.80
CA VAL A 4 -7.84 -0.98 -8.09
C VAL A 4 -9.31 -1.38 -7.92
N LYS A 5 -10.14 -0.96 -8.86
CA LYS A 5 -11.52 -1.39 -8.93
C LYS A 5 -11.56 -2.65 -9.78
N THR A 6 -12.22 -3.70 -9.30
CA THR A 6 -12.51 -4.87 -10.12
C THR A 6 -13.40 -4.48 -11.29
N LYS A 7 -13.50 -5.35 -12.29
CA LYS A 7 -14.63 -5.32 -13.21
C LYS A 7 -15.95 -5.58 -12.45
N LEU A 8 -17.07 -5.44 -13.16
CA LEU A 8 -18.34 -5.93 -12.65
C LEU A 8 -18.27 -7.46 -12.56
N LEU A 9 -18.43 -8.00 -11.36
CA LEU A 9 -18.39 -9.44 -11.11
C LEU A 9 -19.82 -9.98 -11.00
N ASN A 10 -20.06 -11.11 -11.66
CA ASN A 10 -21.29 -11.88 -11.47
C ASN A 10 -21.26 -12.61 -10.11
N PRO A 11 -22.40 -13.11 -9.61
CA PRO A 11 -22.43 -13.92 -8.39
C PRO A 11 -21.45 -15.10 -8.46
N GLY A 12 -20.54 -15.19 -7.49
CA GLY A 12 -19.51 -16.23 -7.41
C GLY A 12 -18.26 -16.02 -8.28
N GLU A 13 -18.27 -15.02 -9.16
CA GLU A 13 -17.10 -14.67 -9.97
C GLU A 13 -15.99 -14.05 -9.11
N ARG A 14 -14.74 -14.32 -9.49
CA ARG A 14 -13.55 -13.80 -8.81
C ARG A 14 -12.59 -13.20 -9.82
N GLU A 15 -11.94 -12.12 -9.42
CA GLU A 15 -10.89 -11.48 -10.20
C GLU A 15 -9.64 -11.33 -9.32
N ARG A 16 -8.47 -11.64 -9.90
CA ARG A 16 -7.18 -11.34 -9.30
C ARG A 16 -6.75 -9.96 -9.77
N ILE A 17 -6.51 -9.06 -8.82
CA ILE A 17 -6.00 -7.72 -9.08
C ILE A 17 -4.57 -7.57 -8.54
N THR A 18 -3.82 -6.64 -9.13
CA THR A 18 -2.50 -6.22 -8.64
C THR A 18 -2.57 -4.72 -8.35
N VAL A 19 -2.24 -4.32 -7.12
CA VAL A 19 -2.11 -2.92 -6.75
C VAL A 19 -0.63 -2.58 -6.69
N SER A 20 -0.12 -1.86 -7.69
CA SER A 20 1.26 -1.39 -7.70
C SER A 20 1.40 -0.16 -6.82
N VAL A 21 2.42 -0.16 -5.96
CA VAL A 21 2.74 0.95 -5.08
C VAL A 21 4.18 1.36 -5.36
N ASP A 22 4.39 2.62 -5.71
CA ASP A 22 5.75 3.17 -5.79
C ASP A 22 6.34 3.27 -4.39
N ILE A 23 7.52 2.69 -4.18
CA ILE A 23 8.19 2.69 -2.88
C ILE A 23 8.56 4.11 -2.45
N ALA A 24 8.88 5.01 -3.38
CA ALA A 24 9.16 6.42 -3.09
C ALA A 24 7.93 7.14 -2.50
N SER A 25 6.71 6.65 -2.78
CA SER A 25 5.48 7.18 -2.19
C SER A 25 5.34 6.87 -0.70
N LEU A 26 6.19 6.02 -0.12
CA LEU A 26 6.24 5.76 1.31
C LEU A 26 7.09 6.78 2.08
N ALA A 27 7.87 7.61 1.36
CA ALA A 27 8.68 8.66 1.96
C ALA A 27 7.83 9.71 2.68
N TYR A 28 8.43 10.33 3.70
CA TYR A 28 7.91 11.53 4.34
C TYR A 28 8.83 12.72 4.04
N PHE A 29 8.33 13.93 4.24
CA PHE A 29 9.14 15.13 4.08
C PHE A 29 9.82 15.48 5.40
N ASP A 30 11.15 15.52 5.41
CA ASP A 30 11.96 15.96 6.55
C ASP A 30 12.27 17.46 6.44
N GLU A 31 11.66 18.25 7.33
CA GLU A 31 11.83 19.70 7.39
C GLU A 31 13.26 20.13 7.76
N LYS A 32 14.01 19.29 8.50
CA LYS A 32 15.38 19.64 8.94
C LYS A 32 16.36 19.63 7.77
N THR A 33 16.19 18.68 6.86
CA THR A 33 17.05 18.51 5.68
C THR A 33 16.42 19.06 4.39
N ASN A 34 15.16 19.49 4.45
CA ASN A 34 14.36 20.00 3.34
C ASN A 34 14.29 19.00 2.16
N LYS A 35 14.09 17.72 2.48
CA LYS A 35 14.14 16.60 1.52
C LYS A 35 13.06 15.56 1.81
N TRP A 36 12.71 14.78 0.78
CA TRP A 36 11.93 13.56 0.94
C TRP A 36 12.86 12.43 1.40
N VAL A 37 12.49 11.78 2.49
CA VAL A 37 13.25 10.70 3.13
C VAL A 37 12.38 9.46 3.18
N LEU A 38 12.87 8.36 2.61
CA LEU A 38 12.34 7.03 2.84
C LEU A 38 13.16 6.41 3.97
N GLU A 39 12.50 6.11 5.09
CA GLU A 39 13.15 5.53 6.26
C GLU A 39 13.29 4.02 6.09
N GLU A 40 14.41 3.47 6.55
CA GLU A 40 14.58 2.02 6.67
C GLU A 40 13.73 1.50 7.83
N GLY A 41 13.12 0.34 7.65
CA GLY A 41 12.31 -0.27 8.69
C GLY A 41 11.25 -1.21 8.15
N THR A 42 10.44 -1.72 9.08
CA THR A 42 9.33 -2.63 8.76
C THR A 42 8.04 -1.85 8.58
N TYR A 43 7.45 -1.95 7.39
CA TYR A 43 6.20 -1.30 7.03
C TYR A 43 5.05 -2.31 7.01
N GLU A 44 3.95 -2.02 7.70
CA GLU A 44 2.71 -2.79 7.59
C GLU A 44 1.96 -2.41 6.30
N ILE A 45 1.67 -3.40 5.47
CA ILE A 45 0.79 -3.27 4.32
C ILE A 45 -0.59 -3.80 4.71
N ARG A 46 -1.60 -2.92 4.62
CA ARG A 46 -3.01 -3.25 4.91
C ARG A 46 -3.85 -3.22 3.64
N VAL A 47 -4.67 -4.25 3.44
CA VAL A 47 -5.58 -4.37 2.29
C VAL A 47 -7.02 -4.55 2.79
N GLY A 48 -7.92 -3.74 2.27
CA GLY A 48 -9.30 -3.66 2.73
C GLY A 48 -10.25 -3.04 1.72
N ALA A 49 -11.55 -3.19 1.94
CA ALA A 49 -12.58 -2.53 1.14
C ALA A 49 -12.83 -1.08 1.58
N SER A 50 -12.32 -0.72 2.76
CA SER A 50 -12.34 0.63 3.35
C SER A 50 -11.14 0.77 4.27
N SER A 51 -10.71 1.99 4.59
CA SER A 51 -9.70 2.24 5.64
C SER A 51 -10.12 1.72 7.01
N ARG A 52 -11.42 1.49 7.23
CA ARG A 52 -12.00 0.90 8.45
C ARG A 52 -12.32 -0.60 8.34
N ASP A 53 -12.29 -1.18 7.14
CA ASP A 53 -12.58 -2.61 6.87
C ASP A 53 -11.34 -3.26 6.25
N ILE A 54 -10.37 -3.60 7.11
CA ILE A 54 -9.11 -4.24 6.74
C ILE A 54 -9.26 -5.76 6.85
N ARG A 55 -8.95 -6.47 5.77
CA ARG A 55 -9.18 -7.93 5.66
C ARG A 55 -7.90 -8.74 5.53
N LEU A 56 -6.82 -8.11 5.08
CA LEU A 56 -5.49 -8.71 5.02
C LEU A 56 -4.46 -7.68 5.50
N SER A 57 -3.44 -8.18 6.19
CA SER A 57 -2.23 -7.42 6.50
C SER A 57 -0.99 -8.27 6.25
N GLY A 58 0.13 -7.60 6.02
CA GLY A 58 1.45 -8.19 5.87
C GLY A 58 2.51 -7.15 6.15
N PHE A 59 3.77 -7.57 6.21
CA PHE A 59 4.89 -6.70 6.50
C PHE A 59 5.93 -6.78 5.39
N ILE A 60 6.58 -5.65 5.10
CA ILE A 60 7.76 -5.59 4.24
C ILE A 60 8.87 -4.86 4.99
N ASP A 61 10.11 -5.28 4.78
CA ASP A 61 11.28 -4.56 5.25
C ASP A 61 11.82 -3.68 4.12
N VAL A 62 11.96 -2.39 4.40
CA VAL A 62 12.67 -1.43 3.54
C VAL A 62 14.08 -1.26 4.09
N ARG A 63 15.07 -1.48 3.24
CA ARG A 63 16.52 -1.40 3.56
C ARG A 63 17.20 -0.67 2.40
N ASN A 64 18.25 0.12 2.66
CA ASN A 64 19.14 0.65 1.62
C ASN A 64 20.20 -0.37 1.19
#